data_AF-A0A7W0FDT3-F1
#
_entry.id   AF-A0A7W0FDT3-F1
#
_cell.length_a   1.000
_cell.length_b   1.000
_cell.length_c   1.000
_cell.angle_alpha   90.00
_cell.angle_beta   90.00
_cell.angle_gamma   90.00
#
_symmetry.space_group_name_H-M   'P 1'
#
loop_
_entity.id
_entity.type
_entity.pdbx_description
1 polymer ?
#
loop_
_entity_poly.entity_id
_entity_poly.type
_entity_poly.pdbx_seq_one_letter_code
_entity_poly.pdbx_strand_id
1 'polypeptide(L)' 'MRDMLGREEVITAEKALEFILKNLSAVFPPEIKLNIEHSCRRILSRDIFSPENLPQFARSTVDG' A
#
# COMPACT_ATOMS: atom_id res chain seq x y z
N MET A 1 -24.39 -5.35 24.29
CA MET A 1 -24.44 -6.76 23.86
C MET A 1 -23.62 -7.55 24.87
N ARG A 2 -24.12 -8.69 25.35
CA ARG A 2 -23.42 -9.55 26.30
C ARG A 2 -23.01 -10.81 25.57
N ASP A 3 -21.76 -11.23 25.69
CA ASP A 3 -21.29 -12.42 24.98
C ASP A 3 -21.51 -13.72 25.78
N MET A 4 -21.14 -14.85 25.18
CA MET A 4 -21.28 -16.20 25.76
C MET A 4 -20.47 -16.40 27.06
N LEU A 5 -19.54 -15.50 27.38
CA LEU A 5 -18.73 -15.52 28.61
C LEU A 5 -19.20 -14.48 29.63
N GLY A 6 -20.34 -13.85 29.38
CA GLY A 6 -20.93 -12.86 30.27
C GLY A 6 -20.26 -11.48 30.22
N ARG A 7 -19.32 -11.25 29.29
CA ARG A 7 -18.65 -9.95 29.12
C ARG A 7 -19.63 -8.94 28.56
N GLU A 8 -19.66 -7.78 29.18
CA GLU A 8 -20.49 -6.64 28.76
C GLU A 8 -19.66 -5.71 27.86
N GLU A 9 -20.34 -4.86 27.09
CA GLU A 9 -19.72 -3.89 26.15
C GLU A 9 -18.80 -4.47 25.06
N VAL A 10 -18.98 -5.74 24.68
CA VAL A 10 -18.24 -6.32 23.55
C VAL A 10 -18.53 -5.56 22.25
N ILE A 11 -17.47 -5.28 21.50
CA ILE A 11 -17.53 -4.64 20.18
C ILE A 11 -17.22 -5.65 19.09
N THR A 12 -17.74 -5.42 17.88
CA THR A 12 -17.41 -6.27 16.73
C THR A 12 -15.98 -6.02 16.25
N ALA A 13 -15.43 -6.95 15.48
CA ALA A 13 -14.08 -6.81 14.92
C ALA A 13 -13.97 -5.57 14.03
N GLU A 14 -15.03 -5.24 13.28
CA GLU A 14 -15.11 -4.07 12.42
C GLU A 14 -15.03 -2.77 13.23
N LYS A 15 -15.76 -2.71 14.35
CA LYS A 15 -15.75 -1.55 15.24
C LYS A 15 -14.40 -1.40 15.95
N ALA A 16 -13.76 -2.52 16.31
CA ALA A 16 -12.40 -2.50 16.84
C ALA A 16 -11.39 -1.98 15.80
N LEU A 17 -11.48 -2.46 14.56
CA LEU A 17 -10.64 -1.99 13.46
C LEU A 17 -10.84 -0.50 13.19
N GLU A 18 -12.08 -0.02 13.20
CA GLU A 18 -12.41 1.40 13.05
C GLU A 18 -11.72 2.25 14.15
N PHE A 19 -11.80 1.83 15.41
CA PHE A 19 -11.13 2.54 16.50
C PHE A 19 -9.61 2.54 16.35
N ILE A 20 -9.02 1.42 15.94
CA ILE A 20 -7.58 1.35 15.69
C ILE A 20 -7.19 2.34 14.60
N LEU A 21 -7.86 2.31 13.44
CA LEU A 21 -7.53 3.18 12.31
C LEU A 21 -7.77 4.66 12.61
N LYS A 22 -8.81 5.00 13.39
CA LYS A 22 -9.08 6.39 13.81
C LYS A 22 -8.01 6.98 14.72
N ASN A 23 -7.38 6.16 15.56
CA ASN A 23 -6.42 6.61 16.56
C ASN A 23 -4.96 6.35 16.16
N LEU A 24 -4.74 5.60 15.07
CA LEU A 24 -3.41 5.37 14.54
C LEU A 24 -2.88 6.69 13.95
N SER A 25 -1.88 7.28 14.60
CA SER A 25 -1.09 8.33 13.96
C SER A 25 -0.38 7.72 12.76
N ALA A 26 -0.63 8.25 11.56
CA ALA A 26 0.04 7.80 10.35
C ALA A 26 1.51 8.24 10.37
N VAL A 27 2.34 7.47 11.07
CA VAL A 27 3.80 7.61 11.05
C VAL A 27 4.32 6.76 9.91
N PHE A 28 4.57 7.40 8.78
CA PHE A 28 5.25 6.74 7.68
C PHE A 28 6.74 6.62 8.01
N PRO A 29 7.37 5.47 7.72
CA PRO A 29 8.82 5.37 7.82
C PRO A 29 9.46 6.40 6.88
N PRO A 30 10.68 6.88 7.21
CA PRO A 30 11.39 7.79 6.33
C PRO A 30 11.63 7.14 4.96
N GLU A 31 11.62 7.97 3.92
CA GLU A 31 12.01 7.51 2.59
C GLU A 31 13.47 7.02 2.61
N ILE A 32 13.71 5.90 1.92
CA ILE A 32 15.04 5.36 1.71
C ILE A 32 15.27 5.12 0.22
N LYS A 33 16.48 5.45 -0.25
CA LYS A 33 16.93 5.13 -1.60
C LYS A 33 17.54 3.72 -1.59
N LEU A 34 17.07 2.87 -2.49
CA LEU A 34 17.48 1.47 -2.60
C LEU A 34 17.72 1.09 -4.06
N ASN A 35 18.48 0.04 -4.29
CA ASN A 35 18.58 -0.59 -5.61
C ASN A 35 17.30 -1.39 -5.93
N ILE A 36 17.02 -1.60 -7.22
CA ILE A 36 15.75 -2.17 -7.69
C ILE A 36 15.52 -3.60 -7.17
N GLU A 37 16.59 -4.36 -6.98
CA GLU A 37 16.57 -5.73 -6.46
C GLU A 37 16.04 -5.81 -5.02
N HIS A 38 16.08 -4.69 -4.28
CA HIS A 38 15.60 -4.58 -2.90
C HIS A 38 14.24 -3.87 -2.77
N SER A 39 13.60 -3.55 -3.91
CA SER A 39 12.35 -2.78 -3.94
C SER A 39 11.08 -3.62 -3.82
N CYS A 40 11.16 -4.94 -4.09
CA CYS A 40 9.99 -5.83 -4.08
C CYS A 40 9.30 -5.83 -2.69
N ARG A 41 7.96 -5.82 -2.68
CA ARG A 41 7.11 -5.79 -1.46
C ARG A 41 7.24 -4.52 -0.61
N ARG A 42 7.73 -3.41 -1.18
CA ARG A 42 7.71 -2.09 -0.54
C ARG A 42 6.64 -1.20 -1.16
N ILE A 43 6.30 -0.14 -0.44
CA ILE A 43 5.39 0.93 -0.91
C ILE A 43 6.25 2.04 -1.50
N LEU A 44 5.90 2.51 -2.70
CA LEU A 44 6.57 3.68 -3.30
C LEU A 44 6.28 4.93 -2.48
N SER A 45 7.31 5.74 -2.24
CA SER A 45 7.16 7.02 -1.54
C SER A 45 6.62 8.13 -2.43
N ARG A 46 6.64 7.94 -3.75
CA ARG A 46 6.24 8.92 -4.77
C ARG A 46 5.88 8.21 -6.07
N ASP A 47 5.21 8.94 -6.96
CA ASP A 47 4.93 8.48 -8.32
C ASP A 47 6.23 8.32 -9.13
N ILE A 48 6.22 7.39 -10.08
CA ILE A 48 7.32 7.16 -11.02
C ILE A 48 6.88 7.65 -12.40
N PHE A 49 7.69 8.53 -12.98
CA PHE A 49 7.50 9.03 -14.34
C PHE A 49 8.52 8.38 -15.26
N SER A 50 8.09 7.94 -16.45
CA SER A 50 9.02 7.46 -17.46
C SER A 50 9.92 8.61 -17.90
N PRO A 51 11.26 8.45 -17.88
CA PRO A 51 12.15 9.48 -18.37
C PRO A 51 12.15 9.56 -19.91
N GLU A 52 11.57 8.57 -20.59
CA GLU A 52 11.59 8.44 -22.04
C GLU A 52 10.28 7.89 -22.61
N ASN A 53 10.06 8.15 -23.90
CA ASN A 53 8.98 7.51 -24.65
C ASN A 53 9.36 6.07 -24.98
N LEU A 54 8.41 5.13 -24.85
CA LEU A 54 8.64 3.73 -25.19
C LEU A 54 7.52 3.18 -26.11
N PRO A 55 7.84 2.74 -27.35
CA PRO A 55 9.14 2.84 -27.98
C PRO A 55 9.48 4.30 -28.32
N GLN A 56 10.77 4.62 -28.37
CA GLN A 56 11.24 5.98 -28.70
C GLN A 56 10.90 6.41 -30.14
N PHE A 57 10.65 5.44 -31.01
CA PHE A 57 10.28 5.63 -32.41
C PHE A 57 9.32 4.52 -32.85
N ALA A 58 8.57 4.77 -33.93
CA ALA A 58 7.65 3.79 -34.48
C ALA A 58 8.39 2.51 -34.89
N ARG A 59 7.89 1.35 -34.48
CA ARG A 59 8.43 0.04 -34.84
C ARG A 59 7.33 -0.82 -35.44
N SER A 60 7.67 -1.59 -36.47
CA SER A 60 6.78 -2.65 -36.95
C SER A 60 6.72 -3.77 -35.91
N THR A 61 5.51 -4.27 -35.65
CA THR A 61 5.28 -5.46 -34.82
C THR A 61 5.18 -6.73 -35.66
N VAL A 62 5.21 -6.60 -36.99
CA VAL A 62 5.16 -7.71 -37.95
C VAL A 62 6.40 -7.67 -38.84
N ASP A 63 6.85 -8.86 -39.24
CA ASP A 63 7.85 -9.01 -40.30
C ASP A 63 7.14 -8.87 -41.67
N GLY A 64 7.65 -8.00 -42.55
CA GLY A 64 7.04 -7.74 -43.86
C GLY A 64 7.82 -6.75 -44.71
#